data_AF-A0A835C3P2-F1
#
_entry.id   AF-A0A835C3P2-F1
#
_cell.length_a   1.000
_cell.length_b   1.000
_cell.length_c   1.000
_cell.angle_alpha   90.00
_cell.angle_beta   90.00
_cell.angle_gamma   90.00
#
_symmetry.space_group_name_H-M   'P 1'
#
loop_
_entity.id
_entity.type
_entity.pdbx_description
1 polymer ?
#
loop_
_entity_poly.entity_id
_entity_poly.type
_entity_poly.pdbx_seq_one_letter_code
_entity_poly.pdbx_strand_id
1 'polypeptide(L)'
;MCPLFFFLAVIPLAFAALSPHASVAAVAARNNGSFTAGQPKVVTYQQQFLQAHNEAHTAAGVPPLVWNSTLQLDSLRYANELRQRCSTTPLYAWGTDGVYGRNLFKGSRMDIPGTPTEVVASWVD
;
A
#
# COMPACT_ATOMS: atom_id res chain seq x y z
N MET A 1 15.50 -3.87 -22.38
CA MET A 1 14.09 -4.13 -22.00
C MET A 1 14.10 -5.35 -21.11
N CYS A 2 13.59 -5.25 -19.87
CA CYS A 2 13.46 -6.39 -18.98
C CYS A 2 12.52 -7.41 -19.63
N PRO A 3 12.97 -8.64 -19.97
CA PRO A 3 12.08 -9.61 -20.57
C PRO A 3 11.12 -10.08 -19.48
N LEU A 4 9.82 -9.85 -19.74
CA LEU A 4 8.64 -10.23 -18.96
C LEU A 4 8.38 -9.48 -17.64
N PHE A 5 7.50 -8.48 -17.74
CA PHE A 5 6.49 -8.08 -16.74
C PHE A 5 6.85 -8.27 -15.25
N PHE A 6 7.55 -7.28 -14.69
CA PHE A 6 7.82 -7.20 -13.25
C PHE A 6 7.03 -6.06 -12.61
N PHE A 7 6.07 -6.39 -11.75
CA PHE A 7 5.45 -5.45 -10.83
C PHE A 7 6.18 -5.51 -9.49
N LEU A 8 6.74 -4.37 -9.08
CA LEU A 8 7.28 -4.15 -7.75
C LEU A 8 6.23 -3.36 -6.97
N ALA A 9 5.68 -3.97 -5.93
CA ALA A 9 4.92 -3.26 -4.92
C ALA A 9 5.87 -2.99 -3.75
N VAL A 10 6.08 -1.71 -3.49
CA VAL A 10 6.82 -1.19 -2.34
C VAL A 10 5.74 -0.54 -1.49
N ILE A 11 5.59 -0.87 -0.21
CA ILE A 11 4.74 -0.05 0.68
C ILE A 11 5.50 0.16 1.99
N PRO A 12 5.70 1.41 2.41
CA PRO A 12 6.18 1.74 3.73
C PRO A 12 5.04 1.79 4.76
N LEU A 13 5.21 1.05 5.86
CA LEU A 13 4.46 1.26 7.09
C LEU A 13 4.97 2.54 7.78
N ALA A 14 4.08 3.48 8.07
CA ALA A 14 4.35 4.58 9.00
C ALA A 14 3.74 4.26 10.36
N PHE A 15 4.58 4.13 11.39
CA PHE A 15 4.14 4.20 12.79
C PHE A 15 3.92 5.69 13.14
N ALA A 16 2.67 6.15 13.14
CA ALA A 16 2.34 7.47 13.70
C ALA A 16 2.04 7.31 15.19
N ALA A 17 2.92 7.82 16.05
CA ALA A 17 2.72 7.90 17.48
C ALA A 17 1.57 8.88 17.81
N LEU A 18 0.64 8.46 18.68
CA LEU A 18 -0.47 9.29 19.15
C LEU A 18 0.04 10.48 19.98
N SER A 19 -0.44 11.68 19.68
CA SER A 19 -0.43 12.85 20.58
C SER A 19 -1.86 13.35 20.78
N PRO A 20 -2.33 13.62 22.02
CA PRO A 20 -3.71 14.00 22.27
C PRO A 20 -3.85 15.52 22.39
N HIS A 21 -4.35 16.19 21.35
CA HIS A 21 -4.96 17.51 21.52
C HIS A 21 -6.17 17.63 20.59
N ALA A 22 -7.36 17.54 21.17
CA ALA A 22 -8.64 17.76 20.48
C ALA A 22 -8.89 19.26 20.26
N SER A 23 -9.52 19.62 19.14
CA SER A 23 -10.72 20.49 19.09
C SER A 23 -11.24 20.72 17.65
N VAL A 24 -12.41 20.13 17.39
CA VAL A 24 -13.56 20.55 16.55
C VAL A 24 -13.36 21.32 15.22
N ALA A 25 -13.83 20.70 14.13
CA ALA A 25 -14.84 21.29 13.23
C ALA A 25 -15.46 20.18 12.35
N ALA A 26 -16.73 19.84 12.60
CA ALA A 26 -17.50 18.99 11.72
C ALA A 26 -17.89 19.80 10.47
N VAL A 27 -17.34 19.44 9.31
CA VAL A 27 -17.88 19.87 8.01
C VAL A 27 -18.49 18.64 7.36
N ALA A 28 -19.83 18.58 7.43
CA ALA A 28 -20.63 17.63 6.68
C ALA A 28 -20.47 17.92 5.17
N ALA A 29 -19.62 17.14 4.50
CA ALA A 29 -19.61 17.09 3.05
C ALA A 29 -20.78 16.21 2.58
N ARG A 30 -21.65 16.84 1.80
CA ARG A 30 -22.93 16.36 1.31
C ARG A 30 -22.77 15.12 0.42
N ASN A 31 -23.46 14.03 0.78
CA ASN A 31 -23.72 12.91 -0.11
C ASN A 31 -24.78 13.34 -1.15
N ASN A 32 -24.39 13.48 -2.42
CA ASN A 32 -25.33 13.44 -3.55
C ASN A 32 -25.31 12.03 -4.13
N GLY A 33 -26.45 11.34 -3.99
CA GLY A 33 -26.57 9.89 -4.04
C GLY A 33 -26.64 9.27 -5.42
N SER A 34 -26.63 7.94 -5.42
CA SER A 34 -27.74 7.12 -5.92
C SER A 34 -27.38 5.66 -5.70
N PHE A 35 -28.13 4.98 -4.81
CA PHE A 35 -28.07 3.54 -4.63
C PHE A 35 -28.89 2.91 -5.74
N THR A 36 -28.25 2.59 -6.87
CA THR A 36 -28.75 1.53 -7.74
C THR A 36 -28.28 0.20 -7.16
N ALA A 37 -29.24 -0.62 -6.72
CA ALA A 37 -28.97 -2.00 -6.36
C ALA A 37 -28.30 -2.71 -7.55
N GLY A 38 -27.04 -3.14 -7.37
CA GLY A 38 -26.30 -3.93 -8.35
C GLY A 38 -25.14 -3.25 -9.09
N GLN A 39 -24.66 -2.07 -8.68
CA GLN A 39 -23.38 -1.57 -9.20
C GLN A 39 -22.21 -2.17 -8.41
N PRO A 40 -21.25 -2.87 -9.05
CA PRO A 40 -20.05 -3.34 -8.37
C PRO A 40 -19.32 -2.14 -7.80
N LYS A 41 -19.13 -2.10 -6.48
CA LYS A 41 -18.21 -1.15 -5.86
C LYS A 41 -16.83 -1.43 -6.45
N VAL A 42 -16.35 -0.56 -7.34
CA VAL A 42 -14.99 -0.68 -7.88
C VAL A 42 -14.02 -0.38 -6.74
N VAL A 43 -13.46 -1.44 -6.15
CA VAL A 43 -12.47 -1.32 -5.08
C VAL A 43 -11.10 -1.06 -5.70
N THR A 44 -10.47 0.06 -5.34
CA THR A 44 -9.16 0.42 -5.91
C THR A 44 -8.03 -0.41 -5.31
N TYR A 45 -6.88 -0.50 -5.99
CA TYR A 45 -5.71 -1.19 -5.44
C TYR A 45 -5.23 -0.59 -4.11
N GLN A 46 -5.35 0.73 -3.92
CA GLN A 46 -5.02 1.38 -2.65
C GLN A 46 -5.92 0.87 -1.52
N GLN A 47 -7.22 0.76 -1.78
CA GLN A 47 -8.18 0.25 -0.80
C GLN A 47 -7.90 -1.21 -0.46
N GLN A 48 -7.57 -2.05 -1.45
CA GLN A 48 -7.23 -3.46 -1.21
C GLN A 48 -5.94 -3.61 -0.39
N PHE A 49 -4.88 -2.85 -0.71
CA PHE A 49 -3.64 -2.85 0.09
C PHE A 49 -3.88 -2.40 1.52
N LEU A 50 -4.63 -1.30 1.73
CA LEU A 50 -4.90 -0.78 3.05
C LEU A 50 -5.77 -1.75 3.87
N GLN A 51 -6.79 -2.33 3.24
CA GLN A 51 -7.69 -3.28 3.89
C GLN A 51 -6.91 -4.53 4.36
N ALA A 52 -6.12 -5.15 3.48
CA ALA A 52 -5.37 -6.35 3.83
C ALA A 52 -4.37 -6.10 4.97
N HIS A 53 -3.68 -4.95 4.98
CA HIS A 53 -2.80 -4.58 6.10
C HIS A 53 -3.60 -4.37 7.40
N ASN A 54 -4.75 -3.68 7.32
CA ASN A 54 -5.56 -3.39 8.50
C ASN A 54 -6.21 -4.66 9.09
N GLU A 55 -6.54 -5.65 8.26
CA GLU A 55 -6.96 -6.98 8.71
C GLU A 55 -5.83 -7.68 9.49
N ALA A 56 -4.61 -7.69 8.96
CA ALA A 56 -3.44 -8.24 9.67
C ALA A 56 -3.13 -7.47 10.97
N HIS A 57 -3.20 -6.14 10.95
CA HIS A 57 -3.01 -5.29 12.13
C HIS A 57 -4.05 -5.60 13.22
N THR A 58 -5.32 -5.75 12.83
CA THR A 58 -6.41 -6.09 13.74
C THR A 58 -6.18 -7.46 14.37
N ALA A 59 -5.77 -8.46 13.58
CA ALA A 59 -5.46 -9.80 14.09
C ALA A 59 -4.29 -9.81 15.08
N ALA A 60 -3.31 -8.92 14.90
CA ALA A 60 -2.18 -8.73 15.81
C ALA A 60 -2.47 -7.78 16.99
N GLY A 61 -3.67 -7.20 17.08
CA GLY A 61 -4.04 -6.27 18.15
C GLY A 61 -3.35 -4.91 18.07
N VAL A 62 -2.84 -4.52 16.90
CA VAL A 62 -2.20 -3.22 16.67
C VAL A 62 -3.14 -2.24 15.94
N PRO A 63 -3.01 -0.92 16.14
CA PRO A 63 -3.89 0.05 15.50
C PRO A 63 -3.86 -0.03 13.96
N PRO A 64 -5.00 0.23 13.28
CA PRO A 64 -5.06 0.24 11.82
C PRO A 64 -4.26 1.40 11.23
N LEU A 65 -3.73 1.19 10.04
CA LEU A 65 -3.05 2.17 9.23
C LEU A 65 -4.04 3.07 8.48
N VAL A 66 -3.55 4.22 8.05
CA VAL A 66 -4.21 5.13 7.11
C VAL A 66 -3.39 5.26 5.84
N TRP A 67 -4.06 5.43 4.70
CA TRP A 67 -3.36 5.64 3.44
C TRP A 67 -2.61 6.98 3.44
N ASN A 68 -1.40 7.00 2.89
CA ASN A 68 -0.60 8.21 2.74
C ASN A 68 -0.12 8.34 1.28
N SER A 69 -0.56 9.41 0.62
CA SER A 69 -0.24 9.65 -0.79
C SER A 69 1.25 9.93 -1.04
N THR A 70 1.96 10.53 -0.08
CA THR A 70 3.41 10.75 -0.19
C THR A 70 4.18 9.43 -0.19
N LEU A 71 3.78 8.50 0.68
CA LEU A 71 4.34 7.15 0.73
C LEU A 71 4.06 6.35 -0.54
N GLN A 72 2.85 6.47 -1.09
CA GLN A 72 2.49 5.87 -2.38
C GLN A 72 3.40 6.38 -3.51
N LEU A 73 3.63 7.69 -3.60
CA LEU A 73 4.49 8.27 -4.63
C LEU A 73 5.96 7.85 -4.47
N ASP A 74 6.47 7.81 -3.23
CA ASP A 74 7.82 7.33 -2.94
C ASP A 74 8.01 5.87 -3.35
N SER A 75 7.03 5.04 -3.00
CA SER A 75 6.97 3.62 -3.32
C SER A 75 6.96 3.36 -4.82
N LEU A 76 6.12 4.10 -5.56
CA LEU A 76 6.05 4.00 -7.00
C LEU A 76 7.39 4.36 -7.65
N ARG A 77 8.05 5.42 -7.17
CA ARG A 77 9.38 5.82 -7.64
C ARG A 77 10.41 4.73 -7.38
N TYR A 78 10.46 4.18 -6.17
CA TYR A 78 11.37 3.09 -5.79
C TYR A 78 11.16 1.83 -6.63
N ALA A 79 9.90 1.42 -6.80
CA ALA A 79 9.52 0.28 -7.63
C ALA A 79 9.91 0.47 -9.10
N ASN A 80 9.78 1.69 -9.63
CA ASN A 80 10.19 2.01 -10.99
C ASN A 80 11.70 1.88 -11.18
N GLU A 81 12.51 2.32 -10.23
CA GLU A 81 13.97 2.17 -10.26
C GLU A 81 14.41 0.71 -10.24
N LEU A 82 13.82 -0.09 -9.36
CA LEU A 82 14.07 -1.53 -9.31
C LEU A 82 13.70 -2.23 -10.62
N ARG A 83 12.57 -1.83 -11.23
CA ARG A 83 12.14 -2.36 -12.53
C ARG A 83 13.10 -1.99 -13.66
N GLN A 84 13.60 -0.75 -13.68
CA GLN A 84 14.58 -0.31 -14.68
C GLN A 84 15.88 -1.12 -14.59
N ARG A 85 16.29 -1.47 -13.37
CA ARG A 85 17.49 -2.27 -13.09
C ARG A 85 17.28 -3.78 -13.24
N CYS A 86 16.05 -4.22 -13.52
CA CYS A 86 15.69 -5.64 -13.54
C CYS A 86 16.08 -6.40 -12.26
N SER A 87 16.08 -5.71 -11.12
CA SER A 87 16.58 -6.25 -9.87
C SER A 87 15.55 -6.10 -8.75
N THR A 88 15.59 -7.02 -7.81
CA THR A 88 14.87 -6.93 -6.53
C THR A 88 15.79 -6.66 -5.36
N THR A 89 17.08 -6.45 -5.62
CA THR A 89 18.02 -6.01 -4.61
C THR A 89 17.61 -4.62 -4.14
N PRO A 90 17.36 -4.41 -2.83
CA PRO A 90 17.04 -3.09 -2.30
C PRO A 90 18.06 -2.05 -2.75
N LEU A 91 17.57 -0.88 -3.15
CA LEU A 91 18.40 0.29 -3.42
C LEU A 91 18.99 0.79 -2.10
N TYR A 92 20.30 1.05 -2.11
CA TYR A 92 21.02 1.70 -1.01
C TYR A 92 21.01 3.22 -1.19
N ALA A 93 21.00 3.95 -0.07
CA ALA A 93 21.01 5.41 -0.03
C ALA A 93 19.84 6.06 -0.78
N TRP A 94 18.67 5.43 -0.72
CA TRP A 94 17.44 6.06 -1.20
C TRP A 94 17.07 7.23 -0.27
N GLY A 95 16.55 8.32 -0.83
CA GLY A 95 16.32 9.56 -0.08
C GLY A 95 15.33 9.48 1.10
N THR A 96 14.65 8.33 1.28
CA THR A 96 13.75 8.06 2.42
C THR A 96 14.19 6.88 3.27
N ASP A 97 15.41 6.36 3.07
CA ASP A 97 15.97 5.29 3.89
C ASP A 97 16.13 5.75 5.34
N GLY A 98 15.75 4.89 6.29
CA GLY A 98 15.73 5.21 7.72
C GLY A 98 14.54 6.06 8.17
N VAL A 99 13.78 6.65 7.25
CA VAL A 99 12.55 7.41 7.57
C VAL A 99 11.32 6.52 7.50
N TYR A 100 11.27 5.63 6.51
CA TYR A 100 10.14 4.74 6.26
C TYR A 100 10.60 3.27 6.19
N GLY A 101 9.81 2.36 6.77
CA GLY A 101 9.98 0.92 6.55
C GLY A 101 9.65 0.54 5.10
N ARG A 102 9.98 -0.67 4.63
CA ARG A 102 9.66 -1.07 3.24
C ARG A 102 9.50 -2.58 3.15
N ASN A 103 8.38 -3.02 2.58
CA ASN A 103 8.21 -4.39 2.11
C ASN A 103 8.28 -4.42 0.59
N LEU A 104 8.99 -5.42 0.03
CA LEU A 104 9.15 -5.62 -1.40
C LEU A 104 8.51 -6.94 -1.81
N PHE A 105 7.73 -6.89 -2.88
CA PHE A 105 7.20 -8.09 -3.52
C PHE A 105 7.63 -8.14 -4.99
N LYS A 106 7.99 -9.33 -5.45
CA LYS A 106 8.28 -9.64 -6.85
C LYS A 106 7.47 -10.86 -7.26
N GLY A 107 6.53 -10.67 -8.17
CA GLY A 107 5.76 -11.75 -8.77
C GLY A 107 5.94 -11.83 -10.27
N SER A 108 5.63 -13.00 -10.84
CA SER A 108 5.40 -13.19 -12.26
C SER A 108 3.89 -13.38 -12.48
N ARG A 109 3.37 -13.00 -13.66
CA ARG A 109 1.95 -13.23 -14.01
C ARG A 109 1.56 -14.73 -14.02
N MET A 110 2.54 -15.63 -14.08
CA MET A 110 2.33 -17.08 -14.17
C MET A 110 2.33 -17.79 -12.82
N ASP A 111 3.03 -17.26 -11.81
CA ASP A 111 3.25 -17.97 -10.54
C ASP A 111 2.41 -17.42 -9.38
N ILE A 112 2.20 -16.10 -9.32
CA ILE A 112 1.35 -15.46 -8.31
C ILE A 112 0.61 -14.31 -8.99
N PRO A 113 -0.73 -14.37 -9.16
CA PRO A 113 -1.47 -13.18 -9.54
C PRO A 113 -1.22 -12.14 -8.44
N GLY A 114 -0.48 -11.08 -8.74
CA GLY A 114 -0.08 -10.10 -7.73
C GLY A 114 -1.24 -9.19 -7.32
N THR A 115 -2.37 -9.73 -6.86
CA THR A 115 -3.41 -8.90 -6.27
C THR A 115 -2.87 -8.31 -4.96
N PRO A 116 -3.28 -7.09 -4.57
CA PRO A 116 -2.82 -6.49 -3.32
C PRO A 116 -3.00 -7.39 -2.09
N THR A 117 -4.11 -8.12 -2.01
CA THR A 117 -4.39 -9.02 -0.89
C THR A 117 -3.39 -10.17 -0.82
N GLU A 118 -3.12 -10.84 -1.95
CA GLU A 118 -2.14 -11.93 -2.01
C GLU A 118 -0.71 -11.45 -1.71
N VAL A 119 -0.37 -10.24 -2.19
CA VAL A 119 0.93 -9.61 -1.89
C VAL A 119 1.07 -9.37 -0.38
N VAL A 120 0.06 -8.82 0.27
CA VAL A 120 0.11 -8.57 1.72
C VAL A 120 0.16 -9.87 2.51
N ALA A 121 -0.63 -10.87 2.14
CA ALA A 121 -0.60 -12.19 2.78
C ALA A 121 0.82 -12.78 2.76
N SER A 122 1.53 -12.67 1.63
CA SER A 122 2.91 -13.17 1.51
C SER A 122 3.94 -12.52 2.43
N TRP A 123 3.62 -11.38 3.08
CA TRP A 123 4.48 -10.73 4.07
C TRP A 123 4.08 -11.03 5.52
N VAL A 124 2.87 -11.54 5.73
CA VAL A 124 2.31 -11.80 7.06
C VAL A 124 2.53 -13.26 7.47
N ASP A 125 2.45 -14.18 6.51
CA ASP A 125 2.69 -15.62 6.69
C ASP A 125 4.18 -15.96 6.89
#